data_AF-A0A1U9ZUU1-F1
#
_entry.id   AF-A0A1U9ZUU1-F1
#
_cell.length_a   1.000
_cell.length_b   1.000
_cell.length_c   1.000
_cell.angle_alpha   90.00
_cell.angle_beta   90.00
_cell.angle_gamma   90.00
#
_symmetry.space_group_name_H-M   'P 1'
#
loop_
_entity.id
_entity.type
_entity.pdbx_description
1 polymer ?
#
loop_
_entity_poly.entity_id
_entity_poly.type
_entity_poly.pdbx_seq_one_letter_code
_entity_poly.pdbx_strand_id
1 'polypeptide(L)'
;MTETNGFYAGRNAATRIEIFDELSPLAEAALRSFFRRLGAPHVMDEVVLPLLSEGDSQLFAAVRDRPWPPWGLGARNVVGLLQTHLVADACWGLSTIYLVDEELGNIGLQSALIKEALEFISTDPNAEIHYLVAEGSMMADHVLRETGFEATQDVFLTEAARYFTYRTPARRLLERLGLSETDTVDVMAGALDRAAYARGAVFHHTVQAASRADWMIDRPEVAAEITRLVRGGHYSKPGGVPTGTGRIEVIDPAGEVALVLREFLTRDEQAQLLEHVLKNVHGFTPGTIIEPGSPTPLFNERVRRGRTLDDLGRFESLFKERIKQQLEEVMARLGHPAFPLGEIELQVTASNDGDYFRMHRDTDGSDTRELTFVYLFSREPRKFAGGELRVFETDVVEGRMVPTDRSQTIMPRANLAVYFPARHEHEVLPVRVPSKQFDDSRFSITGWIHRR
;
A
#
# COMPACT_ATOMS: atom_id res chain seq x y z
N MET A 1 -34.41 -20.87 20.53
CA MET A 1 -32.99 -21.24 20.74
C MET A 1 -32.31 -19.98 21.23
N THR A 2 -31.89 -19.96 22.49
CA THR A 2 -31.16 -18.85 23.10
C THR A 2 -29.85 -18.65 22.35
N GLU A 3 -29.66 -17.48 21.73
CA GLU A 3 -28.37 -17.04 21.18
C GLU A 3 -27.32 -17.10 22.29
N THR A 4 -26.52 -18.15 22.29
CA THR A 4 -25.32 -18.20 23.12
C THR A 4 -24.34 -17.21 22.53
N ASN A 5 -24.36 -15.98 23.06
CA ASN A 5 -23.38 -14.96 22.74
C ASN A 5 -22.00 -15.54 23.08
N GLY A 6 -21.16 -15.78 22.07
CA GLY A 6 -19.86 -16.43 22.24
C GLY A 6 -18.95 -15.66 23.21
N PHE A 7 -17.98 -16.34 23.83
CA PHE A 7 -17.09 -15.75 24.85
C PHE A 7 -16.43 -14.42 24.41
N TYR A 8 -16.10 -14.30 23.12
CA TYR A 8 -15.49 -13.11 22.54
C TYR A 8 -16.48 -12.08 21.96
N ALA A 9 -17.78 -12.39 21.86
CA ALA A 9 -18.74 -11.57 21.12
C ALA A 9 -18.82 -10.13 21.63
N GLY A 10 -18.87 -9.94 22.96
CA GLY A 10 -18.89 -8.60 23.56
C GLY A 10 -17.60 -7.81 23.32
N ARG A 11 -16.45 -8.48 23.27
CA ARG A 11 -15.16 -7.83 22.95
C ARG A 11 -15.08 -7.45 21.48
N ASN A 12 -15.54 -8.34 20.61
CA ASN A 12 -15.55 -8.13 19.16
C ASN A 12 -16.50 -7.00 18.75
N ALA A 13 -17.65 -6.88 19.41
CA ALA A 13 -18.59 -5.78 19.18
C ALA A 13 -18.00 -4.39 19.48
N ALA A 14 -17.00 -4.31 20.38
CA ALA A 14 -16.28 -3.08 20.70
C ALA A 14 -14.97 -2.91 19.89
N THR A 15 -14.71 -3.80 18.94
CA THR A 15 -13.50 -3.79 18.12
C THR A 15 -13.83 -3.29 16.72
N ARG A 16 -12.94 -2.48 16.15
CA ARG A 16 -12.95 -2.10 14.74
C ARG A 16 -11.61 -2.40 14.11
N ILE A 17 -11.59 -2.73 12.83
CA ILE A 17 -10.34 -2.89 12.09
C ILE A 17 -10.02 -1.55 11.42
N GLU A 18 -8.84 -1.01 11.73
CA GLU A 18 -8.26 0.15 11.04
C GLU A 18 -7.20 -0.33 10.07
N ILE A 19 -7.18 0.25 8.87
CA ILE A 19 -6.13 0.04 7.89
C ILE A 19 -5.22 1.26 7.91
N PHE A 20 -3.92 1.04 8.05
CA PHE A 20 -2.91 2.09 8.06
C PHE A 20 -1.90 1.88 6.94
N ASP A 21 -1.87 2.83 6.03
CA ASP A 21 -0.74 3.04 5.12
C ASP A 21 0.29 4.01 5.72
N GLU A 22 -0.16 4.83 6.68
CA GLU A 22 0.63 5.76 7.49
C GLU A 22 0.13 5.78 8.92
N LEU A 23 1.03 6.13 9.83
CA LEU A 23 0.69 6.27 11.24
C LEU A 23 0.70 7.74 11.65
N SER A 24 -0.42 8.19 12.18
CA SER A 24 -0.44 9.40 13.00
C SER A 24 0.42 9.18 14.26
N PRO A 25 0.96 10.24 14.89
CA PRO A 25 1.70 10.10 16.15
C PRO A 25 0.91 9.36 17.24
N LEU A 26 -0.41 9.48 17.24
CA LEU A 26 -1.29 8.77 18.17
C LEU A 26 -1.38 7.26 17.84
N ALA A 27 -1.52 6.91 16.56
CA ALA A 27 -1.59 5.51 16.13
C ALA A 27 -0.24 4.80 16.33
N GLU A 28 0.86 5.49 16.04
CA GLU A 28 2.22 5.00 16.30
C GLU A 28 2.43 4.74 17.79
N ALA A 29 2.05 5.68 18.66
CA ALA A 29 2.16 5.50 20.11
C ALA A 29 1.32 4.31 20.62
N ALA A 30 0.13 4.09 20.05
CA ALA A 30 -0.73 2.96 20.38
C ALA A 30 -0.11 1.63 19.95
N LEU A 31 0.45 1.54 18.75
CA LEU A 31 1.14 0.36 18.23
C LEU A 31 2.42 0.04 19.02
N ARG A 32 3.24 1.05 19.33
CA ARG A 32 4.40 0.89 20.24
C ARG A 32 3.97 0.36 21.60
N SER A 33 2.83 0.83 22.13
CA SER A 33 2.28 0.31 23.39
C SER A 33 1.81 -1.14 23.28
N PHE A 34 1.22 -1.51 22.14
CA PHE A 34 0.81 -2.88 21.86
C PHE A 34 2.01 -3.83 21.77
N PHE A 35 3.04 -3.51 20.99
CA PHE A 35 4.24 -4.34 20.89
C PHE A 35 5.03 -4.43 22.20
N ARG A 36 5.01 -3.38 23.04
CA ARG A 36 5.51 -3.48 24.42
C ARG A 36 4.73 -4.49 25.27
N ARG A 37 3.39 -4.52 25.16
CA ARG A 37 2.55 -5.50 25.87
C ARG A 37 2.78 -6.92 25.38
N LEU A 38 3.14 -7.10 24.11
CA LEU A 38 3.53 -8.39 23.54
C LEU A 38 4.94 -8.85 23.96
N GLY A 39 5.72 -8.01 24.66
CA GLY A 39 7.11 -8.32 24.97
C GLY A 39 8.04 -8.25 23.74
N ALA A 40 7.58 -7.68 22.63
CA ALA A 40 8.31 -7.60 21.36
C ALA A 40 8.41 -6.16 20.82
N PRO A 41 8.90 -5.18 21.62
CA PRO A 41 8.98 -3.78 21.19
C PRO A 41 9.87 -3.57 19.97
N HIS A 42 10.92 -4.37 19.80
CA HIS A 42 11.83 -4.32 18.66
C HIS A 42 11.13 -4.65 17.33
N VAL A 43 10.10 -5.49 17.34
CA VAL A 43 9.32 -5.78 16.12
C VAL A 43 8.65 -4.52 15.59
N MET A 44 8.15 -3.64 16.47
CA MET A 44 7.59 -2.36 16.04
C MET A 44 8.64 -1.48 15.35
N ASP A 45 9.79 -1.32 16.01
CA ASP A 45 10.76 -0.28 15.68
C ASP A 45 11.72 -0.72 14.57
N GLU A 46 11.97 -2.02 14.45
CA GLU A 46 12.96 -2.57 13.53
C GLU A 46 12.34 -3.42 12.41
N VAL A 47 11.02 -3.61 12.39
CA VAL A 47 10.32 -4.37 11.33
C VAL A 47 9.10 -3.60 10.83
N VAL A 48 8.11 -3.36 11.70
CA VAL A 48 6.82 -2.80 11.30
C VAL A 48 6.96 -1.39 10.75
N LEU A 49 7.60 -0.48 11.50
CA LEU A 49 7.78 0.90 11.09
C LEU A 49 8.66 1.06 9.84
N PRO A 50 9.85 0.43 9.76
CA PRO A 50 10.66 0.50 8.55
C PRO A 50 9.89 0.06 7.31
N LEU A 51 9.24 -1.11 7.34
CA LEU A 51 8.48 -1.62 6.20
C LEU A 51 7.30 -0.71 5.83
N LEU A 52 6.61 -0.14 6.81
CA LEU A 52 5.52 0.81 6.54
C LEU A 52 6.02 2.11 5.91
N SER A 53 7.20 2.58 6.32
CA SER A 53 7.78 3.86 5.85
C SER A 53 8.20 3.83 4.38
N GLU A 54 8.57 2.65 3.87
CA GLU A 54 8.98 2.42 2.49
C GLU A 54 7.83 2.52 1.49
N GLY A 55 6.59 2.47 1.96
CA GLY A 55 5.41 2.73 1.14
C GLY A 55 4.69 1.50 0.63
N ASP A 56 5.35 0.33 0.67
CA ASP A 56 4.89 -0.93 0.07
C ASP A 56 4.19 -1.86 1.07
N SER A 57 3.81 -1.34 2.24
CA SER A 57 3.20 -2.12 3.32
C SER A 57 1.95 -1.44 3.87
N GLN A 58 0.99 -2.25 4.33
CA GLN A 58 -0.15 -1.78 5.12
C GLN A 58 -0.25 -2.54 6.44
N LEU A 59 -0.85 -1.88 7.44
CA LEU A 59 -1.20 -2.48 8.71
C LEU A 59 -2.72 -2.59 8.84
N PHE A 60 -3.18 -3.77 9.25
CA PHE A 60 -4.56 -4.06 9.61
C PHE A 60 -4.59 -4.24 11.12
N ALA A 61 -5.09 -3.23 11.83
CA ALA A 61 -5.07 -3.19 13.29
C ALA A 61 -6.47 -3.33 13.86
N ALA A 62 -6.65 -4.29 14.76
CA ALA A 62 -7.84 -4.39 15.59
C ALA A 62 -7.73 -3.39 16.75
N VAL A 63 -8.56 -2.35 16.72
CA VAL A 63 -8.56 -1.26 17.69
C VAL A 63 -9.83 -1.27 18.52
N ARG A 64 -9.65 -1.12 19.84
CA ARG A 64 -10.72 -0.89 20.81
C ARG A 64 -10.54 0.50 21.39
N ASP A 65 -11.54 1.35 21.21
CA ASP A 65 -11.53 2.68 21.80
C ASP A 65 -12.02 2.61 23.25
N ARG A 66 -11.40 3.39 24.12
CA ARG A 66 -11.86 3.55 25.49
C ARG A 66 -13.24 4.23 25.48
N PRO A 67 -14.24 3.71 26.21
CA PRO A 67 -15.57 4.31 26.25
C PRO A 67 -15.58 5.75 26.77
N TRP A 68 -14.78 6.05 27.80
CA TRP A 68 -14.63 7.39 28.37
C TRP A 68 -13.39 7.53 29.28
N PRO A 69 -12.65 8.65 29.24
CA PRO A 69 -12.63 9.64 28.17
C PRO A 69 -12.00 9.05 26.89
N PRO A 70 -12.53 9.36 25.69
CA PRO A 70 -12.04 8.81 24.41
C PRO A 70 -10.78 9.52 23.88
N TRP A 71 -10.03 10.22 24.73
CA TRP A 71 -8.82 10.96 24.37
C TRP A 71 -7.69 10.73 25.37
N GLY A 72 -6.47 11.05 24.95
CA GLY A 72 -5.24 10.89 25.74
C GLY A 72 -4.50 9.58 25.46
N LEU A 73 -3.34 9.40 26.12
CA LEU A 73 -2.54 8.19 26.04
C LEU A 73 -3.35 6.99 26.55
N GLY A 74 -3.45 5.94 25.72
CA GLY A 74 -4.25 4.74 26.04
C GLY A 74 -5.75 4.84 25.71
N ALA A 75 -6.20 5.91 25.07
CA ALA A 75 -7.57 6.00 24.55
C ALA A 75 -7.84 5.02 23.39
N ARG A 76 -6.80 4.70 22.61
CA ARG A 76 -6.80 3.67 21.57
C ARG A 76 -6.03 2.46 22.06
N ASN A 77 -6.68 1.31 22.10
CA ASN A 77 -6.06 0.05 22.50
C ASN A 77 -6.03 -0.91 21.31
N VAL A 78 -4.84 -1.13 20.74
CA VAL A 78 -4.64 -2.15 19.71
C VAL A 78 -4.60 -3.52 20.39
N VAL A 79 -5.35 -4.47 19.86
CA VAL A 79 -5.47 -5.84 20.40
C VAL A 79 -5.03 -6.91 19.41
N GLY A 80 -4.90 -6.55 18.14
CA GLY A 80 -4.38 -7.41 17.09
C GLY A 80 -3.82 -6.59 15.93
N LEU A 81 -2.84 -7.14 15.23
CA LEU A 81 -2.20 -6.52 14.09
C LEU A 81 -1.80 -7.58 13.06
N LEU A 82 -2.13 -7.33 11.80
CA LEU A 82 -1.57 -8.02 10.64
C LEU A 82 -0.90 -6.97 9.75
N GLN A 83 0.28 -7.29 9.24
CA GLN A 83 1.00 -6.47 8.28
C GLN A 83 1.06 -7.19 6.94
N THR A 84 0.78 -6.45 5.87
CA THR A 84 0.99 -6.87 4.49
C THR A 84 2.19 -6.12 3.93
N HIS A 85 2.94 -6.71 3.02
CA HIS A 85 3.98 -5.99 2.28
C HIS A 85 4.16 -6.57 0.88
N LEU A 86 4.31 -5.70 -0.11
CA LEU A 86 4.59 -6.09 -1.48
C LEU A 86 6.03 -6.63 -1.58
N VAL A 87 6.20 -7.81 -2.19
CA VAL A 87 7.52 -8.41 -2.41
C VAL A 87 7.92 -8.47 -3.88
N ALA A 88 6.93 -8.63 -4.75
CA ALA A 88 7.06 -8.61 -6.20
C ALA A 88 5.73 -8.15 -6.80
N ASP A 89 5.69 -7.94 -8.11
CA ASP A 89 4.47 -7.55 -8.82
C ASP A 89 3.30 -8.47 -8.45
N ALA A 90 2.25 -7.87 -7.91
CA ALA A 90 1.05 -8.55 -7.42
C ALA A 90 1.30 -9.68 -6.39
N CYS A 91 2.46 -9.74 -5.75
CA CYS A 91 2.77 -10.76 -4.74
C CYS A 91 3.05 -10.12 -3.39
N TRP A 92 2.27 -10.50 -2.38
CA TRP A 92 2.29 -9.91 -1.06
C TRP A 92 2.77 -10.91 -0.01
N GLY A 93 3.68 -10.47 0.86
CA GLY A 93 3.97 -11.16 2.10
C GLY A 93 2.96 -10.80 3.17
N LEU A 94 2.56 -11.77 3.97
CA LEU A 94 1.73 -11.55 5.15
C LEU A 94 2.52 -11.86 6.40
N SER A 95 2.42 -11.00 7.41
CA SER A 95 2.87 -11.35 8.75
C SER A 95 1.97 -12.44 9.35
N THR A 96 2.42 -13.03 10.46
CA THR A 96 1.47 -13.65 11.40
C THR A 96 0.55 -12.57 11.97
N ILE A 97 -0.59 -12.99 12.52
CA ILE A 97 -1.43 -12.05 13.27
C ILE A 97 -0.82 -11.91 14.67
N TYR A 98 -0.24 -10.76 14.95
CA TYR A 98 0.19 -10.40 16.29
C TYR A 98 -1.06 -10.15 17.14
N LEU A 99 -1.18 -10.78 18.29
CA LEU A 99 -2.34 -10.69 19.18
C LEU A 99 -1.89 -10.58 20.62
N VAL A 100 -2.62 -9.80 21.42
CA VAL A 100 -2.45 -9.85 22.87
C VAL A 100 -2.93 -11.19 23.42
N ASP A 101 -2.33 -11.66 24.50
CA ASP A 101 -2.56 -12.99 25.08
C ASP A 101 -4.04 -13.32 25.29
N GLU A 102 -4.83 -12.32 25.71
CA GLU A 102 -6.25 -12.50 26.00
C GLU A 102 -7.11 -12.77 24.75
N GLU A 103 -6.55 -12.56 23.55
CA GLU A 103 -7.21 -12.70 22.24
C GLU A 103 -6.66 -13.87 21.41
N LEU A 104 -5.68 -14.64 21.91
CA LEU A 104 -5.07 -15.75 21.17
C LEU A 104 -6.10 -16.78 20.69
N GLY A 105 -7.14 -17.05 21.48
CA GLY A 105 -8.23 -17.96 21.12
C GLY A 105 -9.36 -17.32 20.30
N ASN A 106 -9.27 -16.03 19.97
CA ASN A 106 -10.32 -15.29 19.30
C ASN A 106 -10.25 -15.47 17.78
N ILE A 107 -10.75 -16.61 17.30
CA ILE A 107 -10.71 -16.96 15.87
C ILE A 107 -11.55 -15.99 15.03
N GLY A 108 -12.64 -15.45 15.57
CA GLY A 108 -13.44 -14.43 14.86
C GLY A 108 -12.63 -13.17 14.56
N LEU A 109 -11.87 -12.68 15.53
CA LEU A 109 -10.99 -11.52 15.33
C LEU A 109 -9.85 -11.81 14.34
N GLN A 110 -9.21 -12.97 14.46
CA GLN A 110 -8.14 -13.39 13.55
C GLN A 110 -8.63 -13.53 12.10
N SER A 111 -9.78 -14.20 11.92
CA SER A 111 -10.42 -14.34 10.63
C SER A 111 -10.89 -13.01 10.05
N ALA A 112 -11.33 -12.07 10.88
CA ALA A 112 -11.68 -10.73 10.43
C ALA A 112 -10.45 -9.93 9.95
N LEU A 113 -9.34 -9.97 10.70
CA LEU A 113 -8.09 -9.31 10.31
C LEU A 113 -7.53 -9.84 8.98
N ILE A 114 -7.48 -11.17 8.82
CA ILE A 114 -7.01 -11.74 7.55
C ILE A 114 -7.99 -11.47 6.42
N LYS A 115 -9.30 -11.49 6.67
CA LYS A 115 -10.31 -11.21 5.65
C LYS A 115 -10.11 -9.81 5.07
N GLU A 116 -10.02 -8.79 5.92
CA GLU A 116 -9.81 -7.40 5.47
C GLU A 116 -8.53 -7.27 4.62
N ALA A 117 -7.45 -7.93 5.03
CA ALA A 117 -6.20 -7.95 4.27
C ALA A 117 -6.35 -8.65 2.91
N LEU A 118 -6.99 -9.82 2.88
CA LEU A 118 -7.18 -10.58 1.65
C LEU A 118 -8.15 -9.88 0.69
N GLU A 119 -9.21 -9.26 1.19
CA GLU A 119 -10.14 -8.48 0.36
C GLU A 119 -9.47 -7.24 -0.22
N PHE A 120 -8.65 -6.55 0.57
CA PHE A 120 -7.84 -5.45 0.10
C PHE A 120 -6.87 -5.89 -1.02
N ILE A 121 -6.12 -6.97 -0.81
CA ILE A 121 -5.16 -7.51 -1.78
C ILE A 121 -5.89 -8.04 -3.04
N SER A 122 -7.04 -8.70 -2.88
CA SER A 122 -7.83 -9.27 -3.98
C SER A 122 -8.52 -8.24 -4.87
N THR A 123 -8.28 -6.94 -4.65
CA THR A 123 -8.65 -5.88 -5.60
C THR A 123 -7.92 -6.07 -6.93
N ASP A 124 -6.68 -6.56 -6.90
CA ASP A 124 -6.00 -7.11 -8.06
C ASP A 124 -6.38 -8.61 -8.21
N PRO A 125 -7.04 -9.02 -9.31
CA PRO A 125 -7.46 -10.40 -9.51
C PRO A 125 -6.29 -11.39 -9.64
N ASN A 126 -5.08 -10.90 -9.94
CA ASN A 126 -3.87 -11.71 -10.05
C ASN A 126 -3.05 -11.71 -8.76
N ALA A 127 -3.51 -11.02 -7.71
CA ALA A 127 -2.73 -10.91 -6.49
C ALA A 127 -2.55 -12.25 -5.78
N GLU A 128 -1.30 -12.58 -5.50
CA GLU A 128 -0.88 -13.72 -4.70
C GLU A 128 -0.41 -13.25 -3.33
N ILE A 129 -0.51 -14.16 -2.37
CA ILE A 129 0.09 -14.02 -1.06
C ILE A 129 1.10 -15.14 -0.83
N HIS A 130 2.04 -14.93 0.09
CA HIS A 130 2.97 -15.97 0.45
C HIS A 130 3.37 -16.00 1.93
N TYR A 131 3.81 -17.18 2.35
CA TYR A 131 4.47 -17.44 3.62
C TYR A 131 5.79 -18.17 3.39
N LEU A 132 6.75 -17.95 4.29
CA LEU A 132 7.98 -18.74 4.37
C LEU A 132 7.81 -19.86 5.40
N VAL A 133 8.16 -21.08 5.01
CA VAL A 133 8.00 -22.26 5.85
C VAL A 133 9.31 -23.02 5.92
N ALA A 134 9.74 -23.33 7.14
CA ALA A 134 10.97 -24.09 7.34
C ALA A 134 10.86 -25.47 6.68
N GLU A 135 11.95 -25.90 6.04
CA GLU A 135 12.08 -27.24 5.49
C GLU A 135 11.83 -28.29 6.58
N GLY A 136 10.99 -29.28 6.27
CA GLY A 136 10.62 -30.34 7.21
C GLY A 136 9.47 -29.99 8.16
N SER A 137 8.90 -28.78 8.10
CA SER A 137 7.71 -28.42 8.88
C SER A 137 6.44 -29.11 8.32
N MET A 138 6.22 -30.37 8.74
CA MET A 138 5.11 -31.20 8.24
C MET A 138 3.73 -30.59 8.51
N MET A 139 3.53 -30.00 9.68
CA MET A 139 2.27 -29.36 10.05
C MET A 139 1.97 -28.15 9.15
N ALA A 140 2.98 -27.31 8.91
CA ALA A 140 2.84 -26.13 8.06
C ALA A 140 2.60 -26.52 6.59
N ASP A 141 3.38 -27.45 6.04
CA ASP A 141 3.19 -27.94 4.67
C ASP A 141 1.76 -28.49 4.48
N HIS A 142 1.29 -29.33 5.39
CA HIS A 142 -0.03 -29.93 5.31
C HIS A 142 -1.16 -28.88 5.34
N VAL A 143 -1.18 -28.01 6.35
CA VAL A 143 -2.24 -27.02 6.53
C VAL A 143 -2.24 -25.96 5.43
N LEU A 144 -1.07 -25.52 4.99
CA LEU A 144 -0.98 -24.54 3.90
C LEU A 144 -1.46 -25.16 2.58
N ARG A 145 -1.10 -26.41 2.26
CA ARG A 145 -1.62 -27.09 1.08
C ARG A 145 -3.14 -27.29 1.12
N GLU A 146 -3.69 -27.65 2.28
CA GLU A 146 -5.15 -27.79 2.45
C GLU A 146 -5.89 -26.45 2.24
N THR A 147 -5.24 -25.34 2.60
CA THR A 147 -5.78 -23.98 2.40
C THR A 147 -5.45 -23.38 1.03
N GLY A 148 -4.85 -24.17 0.14
CA GLY A 148 -4.67 -23.83 -1.27
C GLY A 148 -3.31 -23.25 -1.63
N PHE A 149 -2.33 -23.31 -0.73
CA PHE A 149 -0.95 -22.92 -1.03
C PHE A 149 -0.17 -24.01 -1.75
N GLU A 150 0.78 -23.57 -2.57
CA GLU A 150 1.70 -24.42 -3.29
C GLU A 150 3.13 -24.03 -2.94
N ALA A 151 3.95 -25.01 -2.56
CA ALA A 151 5.36 -24.81 -2.30
C ALA A 151 6.10 -24.55 -3.61
N THR A 152 6.83 -23.45 -3.65
CA THR A 152 7.70 -23.07 -4.78
C THR A 152 9.08 -23.71 -4.61
N GLN A 153 9.93 -23.57 -5.63
CA GLN A 153 11.35 -23.91 -5.54
C GLN A 153 12.22 -22.77 -4.99
N ASP A 154 11.61 -21.66 -4.57
CA ASP A 154 12.32 -20.51 -4.02
C ASP A 154 12.77 -20.88 -2.60
N VAL A 155 14.09 -20.94 -2.42
CA VAL A 155 14.73 -21.36 -1.17
C VAL A 155 15.33 -20.16 -0.47
N PHE A 156 15.05 -20.04 0.82
CA PHE A 156 15.65 -19.03 1.69
C PHE A 156 16.52 -19.67 2.77
N LEU A 157 17.78 -19.26 2.87
CA LEU A 157 18.70 -19.80 3.87
C LEU A 157 18.99 -18.75 4.93
N THR A 158 18.82 -19.13 6.19
CA THR A 158 19.23 -18.33 7.35
C THR A 158 20.18 -19.14 8.20
N GLU A 159 20.76 -18.51 9.23
CA GLU A 159 21.49 -19.21 10.29
C GLU A 159 20.63 -20.30 10.97
N ALA A 160 19.32 -20.09 11.06
CA ALA A 160 18.42 -20.95 11.81
C ALA A 160 17.91 -22.14 11.00
N ALA A 161 17.50 -21.92 9.75
CA ALA A 161 16.93 -22.95 8.90
C ALA A 161 16.95 -22.58 7.42
N ARG A 162 16.67 -23.60 6.59
CA ARG A 162 16.27 -23.47 5.19
C ARG A 162 14.75 -23.34 5.12
N TYR A 163 14.24 -22.41 4.33
CA TYR A 163 12.82 -22.12 4.16
C TYR A 163 12.43 -22.24 2.69
N PHE A 164 11.17 -22.57 2.45
CA PHE A 164 10.54 -22.54 1.14
C PHE A 164 9.40 -21.52 1.13
N THR A 165 9.21 -20.88 -0.01
CA THR A 165 8.07 -19.98 -0.22
C THR A 165 6.83 -20.78 -0.61
N TYR A 166 5.72 -20.56 0.09
CA TYR A 166 4.40 -21.11 -0.23
C TYR A 166 3.54 -19.98 -0.77
N ARG A 167 2.95 -20.15 -1.97
CA ARG A 167 2.12 -19.12 -2.61
C ARG A 167 0.69 -19.58 -2.87
N THR A 168 -0.24 -18.65 -2.85
CA THR A 168 -1.62 -18.86 -3.32
C THR A 168 -2.24 -17.53 -3.76
N PRO A 169 -3.16 -17.51 -4.74
CA PRO A 169 -3.97 -16.33 -5.00
C PRO A 169 -4.72 -15.89 -3.75
N ALA A 170 -4.72 -14.59 -3.45
CA ALA A 170 -5.36 -14.05 -2.24
C ALA A 170 -6.84 -14.44 -2.13
N ARG A 171 -7.57 -14.35 -3.27
CA ARG A 171 -8.97 -14.76 -3.37
C ARG A 171 -9.17 -16.26 -3.08
N ARG A 172 -8.24 -17.11 -3.51
CA ARG A 172 -8.31 -18.56 -3.27
C ARG A 172 -8.21 -18.87 -1.77
N LEU A 173 -7.34 -18.19 -1.03
CA LEU A 173 -7.28 -18.37 0.42
C LEU A 173 -8.59 -17.92 1.09
N LEU A 174 -9.13 -16.75 0.68
CA LEU A 174 -10.38 -16.21 1.21
C LEU A 174 -11.54 -17.21 1.07
N GLU A 175 -11.67 -17.83 -0.11
CA GLU A 175 -12.66 -18.88 -0.39
C GLU A 175 -12.41 -20.14 0.46
N ARG A 176 -11.15 -20.62 0.56
CA ARG A 176 -10.80 -21.84 1.30
C ARG A 176 -11.03 -21.73 2.80
N LEU A 177 -10.82 -20.54 3.36
CA LEU A 177 -11.15 -20.25 4.75
C LEU A 177 -12.66 -20.08 4.99
N GLY A 178 -13.47 -19.99 3.93
CA GLY A 178 -14.91 -19.75 4.02
C GLY A 178 -15.24 -18.31 4.43
N LEU A 179 -14.42 -17.35 4.00
CA LEU A 179 -14.54 -15.94 4.38
C LEU A 179 -15.05 -15.05 3.24
N SER A 180 -15.24 -15.58 2.03
CA SER A 180 -15.62 -14.77 0.85
C SER A 180 -17.04 -14.20 0.93
N GLU A 181 -17.99 -14.98 1.43
CA GLU A 181 -19.42 -14.63 1.41
C GLU A 181 -19.93 -13.99 2.72
N THR A 182 -19.10 -13.93 3.76
CA THR A 182 -19.50 -13.43 5.09
C THR A 182 -18.83 -12.09 5.35
N ASP A 183 -19.60 -11.06 5.72
CA ASP A 183 -19.06 -9.74 6.02
C ASP A 183 -18.15 -9.77 7.27
N THR A 184 -17.13 -8.91 7.32
CA THR A 184 -16.16 -8.87 8.42
C THR A 184 -16.83 -8.66 9.79
N VAL A 185 -17.89 -7.85 9.83
CA VAL A 185 -18.67 -7.60 11.06
C VAL A 185 -19.34 -8.89 11.55
N ASP A 186 -19.88 -9.68 10.64
CA ASP A 186 -20.52 -10.97 10.94
C ASP A 186 -19.48 -12.02 11.35
N VAL A 187 -18.32 -12.04 10.70
CA VAL A 187 -17.17 -12.86 11.12
C VAL A 187 -16.76 -12.54 12.55
N MET A 188 -16.68 -11.26 12.91
CA MET A 188 -16.39 -10.82 14.28
C MET A 188 -17.51 -11.16 15.26
N ALA A 189 -18.76 -11.15 14.83
CA ALA A 189 -19.90 -11.60 15.62
C ALA A 189 -19.96 -13.13 15.80
N GLY A 190 -19.08 -13.88 15.13
CA GLY A 190 -19.02 -15.34 15.21
C GLY A 190 -19.96 -16.06 14.25
N ALA A 191 -20.45 -15.38 13.21
CA ALA A 191 -21.29 -15.96 12.16
C ALA A 191 -20.50 -16.82 11.15
N LEU A 192 -19.52 -17.58 11.63
CA LEU A 192 -18.80 -18.58 10.84
C LEU A 192 -19.45 -19.94 11.07
N ASP A 193 -19.63 -20.71 9.99
CA ASP A 193 -19.98 -22.12 10.15
C ASP A 193 -18.87 -22.88 10.89
N ARG A 194 -19.21 -24.02 11.51
CA ARG A 194 -18.26 -24.79 12.34
C ARG A 194 -17.04 -25.26 11.56
N ALA A 195 -17.19 -25.55 10.27
CA ALA A 195 -16.09 -26.02 9.43
C ALA A 195 -15.16 -24.85 9.04
N ALA A 196 -15.71 -23.68 8.69
CA ALA A 196 -14.94 -22.46 8.45
C ALA A 196 -14.20 -22.01 9.71
N TYR A 197 -14.87 -22.02 10.87
CA TYR A 197 -14.25 -21.74 12.16
C TYR A 197 -13.07 -22.68 12.45
N ALA A 198 -13.26 -24.00 12.26
CA ALA A 198 -12.21 -24.99 12.49
C ALA A 198 -11.04 -24.83 11.52
N ARG A 199 -11.29 -24.59 10.23
CA ARG A 199 -10.25 -24.31 9.23
C ARG A 199 -9.46 -23.06 9.59
N GLY A 200 -10.15 -21.97 9.93
CA GLY A 200 -9.52 -20.72 10.37
C GLY A 200 -8.65 -20.93 11.61
N ALA A 201 -9.15 -21.65 12.62
CA ALA A 201 -8.38 -21.95 13.83
C ALA A 201 -7.09 -22.73 13.53
N VAL A 202 -7.19 -23.81 12.76
CA VAL A 202 -6.03 -24.62 12.36
C VAL A 202 -5.05 -23.79 11.55
N PHE A 203 -5.54 -23.00 10.59
CA PHE A 203 -4.71 -22.14 9.75
C PHE A 203 -3.94 -21.10 10.56
N HIS A 204 -4.64 -20.27 11.35
CA HIS A 204 -4.02 -19.15 12.07
C HIS A 204 -2.97 -19.62 13.08
N HIS A 205 -3.29 -20.65 13.86
CA HIS A 205 -2.34 -21.22 14.82
C HIS A 205 -1.17 -21.91 14.13
N THR A 206 -1.40 -22.54 12.98
CA THR A 206 -0.31 -23.16 12.21
C THR A 206 0.63 -22.11 11.65
N VAL A 207 0.11 -21.05 11.02
CA VAL A 207 0.92 -19.94 10.51
C VAL A 207 1.71 -19.29 11.64
N GLN A 208 1.09 -19.06 12.81
CA GLN A 208 1.77 -18.52 13.98
C GLN A 208 2.90 -19.42 14.48
N ALA A 209 2.66 -20.73 14.61
CA ALA A 209 3.65 -21.70 15.09
C ALA A 209 4.78 -21.92 14.07
N ALA A 210 4.43 -22.00 12.78
CA ALA A 210 5.38 -22.21 11.68
C ALA A 210 6.28 -21.00 11.43
N SER A 211 5.84 -19.81 11.84
CA SER A 211 6.59 -18.57 11.69
C SER A 211 7.57 -18.30 12.85
N ARG A 212 7.76 -19.24 13.77
CA ARG A 212 8.76 -19.13 14.86
C ARG A 212 10.11 -19.66 14.37
N ALA A 213 11.18 -18.91 14.61
CA ALA A 213 12.53 -19.36 14.29
C ALA A 213 13.02 -20.43 15.29
N ASP A 214 13.89 -21.33 14.84
CA ASP A 214 14.40 -22.46 15.65
C ASP A 214 15.07 -22.02 16.97
N TRP A 215 15.79 -20.89 16.95
CA TRP A 215 16.42 -20.32 18.16
C TRP A 215 15.42 -19.79 19.20
N MET A 216 14.14 -19.65 18.84
CA MET A 216 13.06 -19.25 19.76
C MET A 216 12.37 -20.42 20.44
N ILE A 217 12.76 -21.67 20.16
CA ILE A 217 12.17 -22.87 20.80
C ILE A 217 12.24 -22.77 22.34
N ASP A 218 13.32 -22.18 22.87
CA ASP A 218 13.54 -21.97 24.30
C ASP A 218 13.06 -20.59 24.81
N ARG A 219 12.41 -19.79 23.95
CA ARG A 219 11.89 -18.44 24.27
C ARG A 219 10.42 -18.30 23.83
N PRO A 220 9.49 -19.01 24.49
CA PRO A 220 8.09 -19.06 24.10
C PRO A 220 7.37 -17.69 24.20
N GLU A 221 7.94 -16.72 24.89
CA GLU A 221 7.46 -15.34 25.01
C GLU A 221 7.86 -14.41 23.85
N VAL A 222 8.82 -14.81 22.99
CA VAL A 222 9.26 -13.99 21.87
C VAL A 222 8.30 -14.16 20.69
N ALA A 223 7.89 -13.04 20.07
CA ALA A 223 6.98 -13.02 18.93
C ALA A 223 7.64 -13.58 17.66
N ALA A 224 6.87 -14.19 16.76
CA ALA A 224 7.36 -14.77 15.50
C ALA A 224 8.05 -13.70 14.62
N GLU A 225 9.37 -13.86 14.39
CA GLU A 225 10.21 -12.88 13.68
C GLU A 225 10.44 -13.21 12.20
N ILE A 226 9.88 -14.31 11.68
CA ILE A 226 10.07 -14.71 10.27
C ILE A 226 9.58 -13.62 9.30
N THR A 227 8.72 -12.69 9.73
CA THR A 227 8.29 -11.50 8.98
C THR A 227 9.47 -10.69 8.38
N ARG A 228 10.65 -10.64 9.04
CA ARG A 228 11.86 -10.01 8.45
C ARG A 228 12.35 -10.68 7.17
N LEU A 229 12.19 -12.00 7.08
CA LEU A 229 12.66 -12.82 5.96
C LEU A 229 11.74 -12.72 4.75
N VAL A 230 10.48 -12.36 4.96
CA VAL A 230 9.45 -12.31 3.91
C VAL A 230 9.80 -11.24 2.85
N ARG A 231 10.59 -10.21 3.17
CA ARG A 231 11.16 -9.28 2.17
C ARG A 231 12.57 -9.66 1.72
N GLY A 232 13.35 -10.33 2.57
CA GLY A 232 14.69 -10.82 2.21
C GLY A 232 14.67 -11.88 1.09
N GLY A 233 13.52 -12.54 0.90
CA GLY A 233 13.20 -13.70 0.06
C GLY A 233 13.73 -13.76 -1.38
N HIS A 234 14.00 -12.63 -2.02
CA HIS A 234 14.39 -12.57 -3.43
C HIS A 234 15.91 -12.53 -3.64
N TYR A 235 16.67 -13.27 -2.82
CA TYR A 235 18.03 -13.64 -3.22
C TYR A 235 17.92 -14.67 -4.33
N SER A 236 18.35 -14.24 -5.51
CA SER A 236 18.44 -15.01 -6.74
C SER A 236 19.04 -16.41 -6.52
N LYS A 237 18.58 -17.36 -7.36
CA LYS A 237 19.21 -18.69 -7.54
C LYS A 237 20.74 -18.54 -7.61
N PRO A 238 21.53 -19.55 -7.22
CA PRO A 238 22.99 -19.50 -7.35
C PRO A 238 23.35 -19.13 -8.81
N GLY A 239 23.85 -17.91 -9.04
CA GLY A 239 24.22 -17.40 -10.37
C GLY A 239 23.24 -16.42 -11.05
N GLY A 240 22.14 -16.01 -10.42
CA GLY A 240 21.29 -14.91 -10.91
C GLY A 240 21.71 -13.56 -10.35
N VAL A 241 21.60 -12.49 -11.14
CA VAL A 241 21.78 -11.10 -10.65
C VAL A 241 20.74 -10.82 -9.55
N PRO A 242 21.11 -10.22 -8.41
CA PRO A 242 20.15 -9.94 -7.34
C PRO A 242 18.98 -9.10 -7.85
N THR A 243 17.75 -9.58 -7.71
CA THR A 243 16.57 -8.72 -7.75
C THR A 243 16.59 -7.87 -6.49
N GLY A 244 16.58 -6.55 -6.66
CA GLY A 244 16.99 -5.56 -5.68
C GLY A 244 16.60 -5.87 -4.24
N THR A 245 17.61 -6.03 -3.39
CA THR A 245 17.50 -5.67 -1.98
C THR A 245 16.89 -4.27 -1.93
N GLY A 246 15.73 -4.10 -1.31
CA GLY A 246 15.31 -2.77 -0.85
C GLY A 246 16.52 -2.15 -0.16
N ARG A 247 17.05 -1.06 -0.75
CA ARG A 247 18.33 -0.48 -0.39
C ARG A 247 18.35 -0.20 1.11
N ILE A 248 19.08 -1.02 1.87
CA ILE A 248 19.95 -0.46 2.91
C ILE A 248 20.90 0.43 2.12
N GLU A 249 20.96 1.72 2.46
CA GLU A 249 21.77 2.75 1.82
C GLU A 249 23.22 2.29 1.56
N VAL A 250 23.41 1.62 0.44
CA VAL A 250 24.59 1.75 -0.40
C VAL A 250 24.01 2.37 -1.66
N ILE A 251 24.41 3.60 -1.91
CA ILE A 251 24.12 4.39 -3.11
C ILE A 251 24.44 3.50 -4.31
N ASP A 252 23.43 2.84 -4.86
CA ASP A 252 23.53 2.33 -6.22
C ASP A 252 23.40 3.57 -7.12
N PRO A 253 24.38 3.81 -8.01
CA PRO A 253 24.45 5.03 -8.82
C PRO A 253 23.34 5.10 -9.89
N ALA A 254 22.50 4.08 -10.04
CA ALA A 254 21.28 4.18 -10.84
C ALA A 254 20.25 5.08 -10.15
N GLY A 255 19.90 6.21 -10.78
CA GLY A 255 18.98 7.22 -10.28
C GLY A 255 17.56 6.72 -10.03
N GLU A 256 16.76 7.48 -9.28
CA GLU A 256 15.34 7.18 -8.99
C GLU A 256 14.49 7.26 -10.28
N VAL A 257 13.56 6.32 -10.51
CA VAL A 257 12.62 6.35 -11.66
C VAL A 257 11.64 7.52 -11.52
N ALA A 258 11.17 7.73 -10.29
CA ALA A 258 10.41 8.90 -9.89
C ALA A 258 10.89 9.38 -8.51
N LEU A 259 11.11 10.68 -8.40
CA LEU A 259 11.48 11.33 -7.15
C LEU A 259 10.24 11.69 -6.34
N VAL A 260 10.19 11.22 -5.11
CA VAL A 260 9.08 11.46 -4.18
C VAL A 260 9.52 12.42 -3.07
N LEU A 261 8.80 13.52 -2.93
CA LEU A 261 8.99 14.52 -1.87
C LEU A 261 7.74 14.57 -0.98
N ARG A 262 7.95 14.36 0.32
CA ARG A 262 6.90 14.45 1.34
C ARG A 262 6.77 15.88 1.85
N GLU A 263 5.60 16.18 2.39
CA GLU A 263 5.30 17.48 3.02
C GLU A 263 5.48 18.67 2.07
N PHE A 264 5.09 18.47 0.80
CA PHE A 264 5.27 19.49 -0.24
C PHE A 264 4.50 20.79 0.03
N LEU A 265 3.41 20.76 0.81
CA LEU A 265 2.72 21.93 1.37
C LEU A 265 2.76 21.90 2.90
N THR A 266 2.60 23.05 3.56
CA THR A 266 2.24 23.06 4.98
C THR A 266 0.82 22.50 5.17
N ARG A 267 0.51 22.05 6.39
CA ARG A 267 -0.83 21.54 6.72
C ARG A 267 -1.94 22.57 6.45
N ASP A 268 -1.68 23.85 6.74
CA ASP A 268 -2.65 24.92 6.54
C ASP A 268 -2.89 25.19 5.05
N GLU A 269 -1.85 25.20 4.22
CA GLU A 269 -2.00 25.36 2.76
C GLU A 269 -2.71 24.15 2.15
N GLN A 270 -2.40 22.94 2.59
CA GLN A 270 -3.07 21.72 2.13
C GLN A 270 -4.57 21.74 2.47
N ALA A 271 -4.92 22.12 3.70
CA ALA A 271 -6.31 22.24 4.11
C ALA A 271 -7.06 23.31 3.29
N GLN A 272 -6.42 24.46 3.04
CA GLN A 272 -6.97 25.53 2.21
C GLN A 272 -7.10 25.11 0.74
N LEU A 273 -6.17 24.30 0.22
CA LEU A 273 -6.23 23.75 -1.14
C LEU A 273 -7.44 22.81 -1.27
N LEU A 274 -7.60 21.89 -0.33
CA LEU A 274 -8.75 20.99 -0.31
C LEU A 274 -10.06 21.77 -0.26
N GLU A 275 -10.17 22.77 0.63
CA GLU A 275 -11.35 23.62 0.71
C GLU A 275 -11.64 24.35 -0.62
N HIS A 276 -10.60 24.88 -1.27
CA HIS A 276 -10.72 25.53 -2.56
C HIS A 276 -11.22 24.57 -3.65
N VAL A 277 -10.67 23.37 -3.73
CA VAL A 277 -11.09 22.34 -4.70
C VAL A 277 -12.53 21.92 -4.48
N LEU A 278 -12.94 21.71 -3.22
CA LEU A 278 -14.32 21.33 -2.88
C LEU A 278 -15.33 22.45 -3.18
N LYS A 279 -14.97 23.71 -2.95
CA LYS A 279 -15.81 24.87 -3.31
C LYS A 279 -16.01 25.01 -4.82
N ASN A 280 -15.03 24.57 -5.62
CA ASN A 280 -15.06 24.67 -7.08
C ASN A 280 -15.50 23.38 -7.77
N VAL A 281 -16.21 22.47 -7.08
CA VAL A 281 -16.70 21.20 -7.64
C VAL A 281 -17.49 21.37 -8.96
N HIS A 282 -18.20 22.49 -9.13
CA HIS A 282 -18.98 22.77 -10.34
C HIS A 282 -18.12 23.14 -11.57
N GLY A 283 -16.85 23.50 -11.38
CA GLY A 283 -15.92 23.79 -12.47
C GLY A 283 -15.25 22.55 -13.06
N PHE A 284 -15.43 21.38 -12.42
CA PHE A 284 -14.83 20.13 -12.89
C PHE A 284 -15.53 19.61 -14.16
N THR A 285 -14.73 19.34 -15.20
CA THR A 285 -15.19 18.76 -16.47
C THR A 285 -14.58 17.36 -16.67
N PRO A 286 -15.18 16.49 -17.50
CA PRO A 286 -14.59 15.18 -17.76
C PRO A 286 -13.20 15.31 -18.40
N GLY A 287 -12.22 14.55 -17.90
CA GLY A 287 -10.84 14.63 -18.40
C GLY A 287 -10.71 14.19 -19.87
N THR A 288 -9.91 14.92 -20.65
CA THR A 288 -9.62 14.61 -22.05
C THR A 288 -8.23 13.96 -22.22
N ILE A 289 -8.01 13.31 -23.36
CA ILE A 289 -6.72 12.77 -23.81
C ILE A 289 -6.32 13.42 -25.14
N ILE A 290 -5.02 13.46 -25.45
CA ILE A 290 -4.51 13.80 -26.78
C ILE A 290 -3.97 12.51 -27.39
N GLU A 291 -4.57 12.05 -28.48
CA GLU A 291 -4.10 10.86 -29.20
C GLU A 291 -2.89 11.20 -30.09
N PRO A 292 -1.93 10.27 -30.27
CA PRO A 292 -0.79 10.50 -31.15
C PRO A 292 -1.22 10.94 -32.56
N GLY A 293 -0.75 12.10 -33.00
CA GLY A 293 -1.06 12.67 -34.31
C GLY A 293 -2.37 13.46 -34.42
N SER A 294 -3.12 13.64 -33.33
CA SER A 294 -4.31 14.51 -33.30
C SER A 294 -4.02 15.80 -32.50
N PRO A 295 -4.29 16.99 -33.05
CA PRO A 295 -4.14 18.25 -32.32
C PRO A 295 -5.31 18.56 -31.38
N THR A 296 -6.36 17.72 -31.36
CA THR A 296 -7.61 18.02 -30.63
C THR A 296 -7.77 17.10 -29.42
N PRO A 297 -7.98 17.66 -28.21
CA PRO A 297 -8.33 16.88 -27.02
C PRO A 297 -9.63 16.11 -27.24
N LEU A 298 -9.62 14.82 -26.92
CA LEU A 298 -10.74 13.92 -27.13
C LEU A 298 -11.18 13.29 -25.81
N PHE A 299 -12.47 13.14 -25.62
CA PHE A 299 -13.03 12.44 -24.47
C PHE A 299 -13.07 10.93 -24.74
N ASN A 300 -12.25 10.15 -24.03
CA ASN A 300 -12.17 8.70 -24.21
C ASN A 300 -12.14 7.97 -22.85
N GLU A 301 -13.33 7.57 -22.38
CA GLU A 301 -13.50 6.84 -21.12
C GLU A 301 -12.84 5.45 -21.07
N ARG A 302 -12.39 4.90 -22.20
CA ARG A 302 -11.63 3.64 -22.21
C ARG A 302 -10.19 3.85 -21.77
N VAL A 303 -9.69 5.07 -21.81
CA VAL A 303 -8.29 5.42 -21.54
C VAL A 303 -8.18 6.22 -20.25
N ARG A 304 -9.04 7.22 -20.06
CA ARG A 304 -9.06 8.08 -18.88
C ARG A 304 -10.48 8.23 -18.35
N ARG A 305 -10.63 8.01 -17.05
CA ARG A 305 -11.83 8.35 -16.28
C ARG A 305 -11.43 9.20 -15.08
N GLY A 306 -12.19 10.26 -14.85
CA GLY A 306 -11.89 11.30 -13.87
C GLY A 306 -12.35 12.67 -14.35
N ARG A 307 -12.37 13.63 -13.44
CA ARG A 307 -12.74 15.02 -13.74
C ARG A 307 -11.57 15.95 -13.53
N THR A 308 -11.43 16.97 -14.35
CA THR A 308 -10.34 17.94 -14.32
C THR A 308 -10.82 19.37 -14.09
N LEU A 309 -9.97 20.17 -13.44
CA LEU A 309 -10.15 21.60 -13.24
C LEU A 309 -8.81 22.30 -13.53
N ASP A 310 -8.83 23.23 -14.50
CA ASP A 310 -7.62 23.94 -14.94
C ASP A 310 -7.37 25.24 -14.14
N ASP A 311 -8.42 25.86 -13.59
CA ASP A 311 -8.29 27.06 -12.76
C ASP A 311 -8.01 26.70 -11.29
N LEU A 312 -6.75 26.83 -10.89
CA LEU A 312 -6.29 26.64 -9.51
C LEU A 312 -6.35 27.93 -8.68
N GLY A 313 -6.77 29.05 -9.27
CA GLY A 313 -6.74 30.37 -8.65
C GLY A 313 -5.39 30.70 -8.03
N ARG A 314 -5.39 31.16 -6.78
CA ARG A 314 -4.15 31.53 -6.05
C ARG A 314 -3.16 30.38 -5.86
N PHE A 315 -3.62 29.13 -5.93
CA PHE A 315 -2.74 27.97 -5.73
C PHE A 315 -1.82 27.74 -6.93
N GLU A 316 -2.17 28.23 -8.12
CA GLU A 316 -1.31 28.13 -9.28
C GLU A 316 0.07 28.78 -9.04
N SER A 317 0.08 30.00 -8.51
CA SER A 317 1.33 30.71 -8.17
C SER A 317 2.10 30.00 -7.05
N LEU A 318 1.41 29.52 -6.01
CA LEU A 318 2.03 28.79 -4.89
C LEU A 318 2.77 27.54 -5.38
N PHE A 319 2.13 26.72 -6.22
CA PHE A 319 2.73 25.51 -6.77
C PHE A 319 3.89 25.84 -7.70
N LYS A 320 3.72 26.82 -8.61
CA LYS A 320 4.80 27.27 -9.51
C LYS A 320 6.04 27.73 -8.75
N GLU A 321 5.87 28.44 -7.64
CA GLU A 321 6.98 28.89 -6.80
C GLU A 321 7.68 27.72 -6.09
N ARG A 322 6.94 26.79 -5.47
CA ARG A 322 7.55 25.62 -4.80
C ARG A 322 8.25 24.68 -5.77
N ILE A 323 7.66 24.42 -6.93
CA ILE A 323 8.28 23.61 -7.99
C ILE A 323 9.61 24.24 -8.40
N LYS A 324 9.65 25.56 -8.66
CA LYS A 324 10.89 26.27 -9.03
C LYS A 324 11.97 26.17 -7.96
N GLN A 325 11.61 26.26 -6.68
CA GLN A 325 12.55 26.16 -5.56
C GLN A 325 13.20 24.76 -5.46
N GLN A 326 12.47 23.72 -5.84
CA GLN A 326 12.92 22.33 -5.74
C GLN A 326 13.56 21.79 -7.03
N LEU A 327 13.34 22.47 -8.17
CA LEU A 327 13.65 21.92 -9.49
C LEU A 327 15.12 21.53 -9.68
N GLU A 328 16.06 22.32 -9.16
CA GLU A 328 17.49 22.04 -9.28
C GLU A 328 17.87 20.74 -8.54
N GLU A 329 17.39 20.57 -7.30
CA GLU A 329 17.59 19.35 -6.52
C GLU A 329 16.90 18.15 -7.18
N VAL A 330 15.67 18.34 -7.67
CA VAL A 330 14.89 17.32 -8.37
C VAL A 330 15.65 16.79 -9.59
N MET A 331 16.15 17.68 -10.44
CA MET A 331 16.92 17.30 -11.63
C MET A 331 18.20 16.56 -11.24
N ALA A 332 18.92 17.04 -10.22
CA ALA A 332 20.14 16.39 -9.77
C ALA A 332 19.89 14.95 -9.26
N ARG A 333 18.83 14.74 -8.47
CA ARG A 333 18.49 13.43 -7.90
C ARG A 333 17.93 12.44 -8.93
N LEU A 334 17.20 12.95 -9.92
CA LEU A 334 16.73 12.15 -11.06
C LEU A 334 17.83 11.87 -12.09
N GLY A 335 19.02 12.48 -11.95
CA GLY A 335 20.07 12.44 -12.97
C GLY A 335 19.62 13.10 -14.29
N HIS A 336 18.64 14.00 -14.24
CA HIS A 336 18.10 14.68 -15.41
C HIS A 336 19.00 15.86 -15.79
N PRO A 337 19.40 16.01 -17.07
CA PRO A 337 20.13 17.19 -17.51
C PRO A 337 19.35 18.47 -17.23
N ALA A 338 20.07 19.50 -16.78
CA ALA A 338 19.47 20.83 -16.60
C ALA A 338 19.00 21.39 -17.95
N PHE A 339 17.84 22.04 -17.96
CA PHE A 339 17.26 22.67 -19.14
C PHE A 339 16.79 24.09 -18.81
N PRO A 340 16.70 24.99 -19.81
CA PRO A 340 16.18 26.33 -19.59
C PRO A 340 14.68 26.27 -19.28
N LEU A 341 14.29 26.63 -18.05
CA LEU A 341 12.89 26.58 -17.61
C LEU A 341 11.97 27.49 -18.46
N GLY A 342 10.97 26.86 -19.07
CA GLY A 342 9.86 27.46 -19.79
C GLY A 342 8.61 27.60 -18.91
N GLU A 343 7.45 27.27 -19.48
CA GLU A 343 6.17 27.30 -18.80
C GLU A 343 6.00 26.12 -17.82
N ILE A 344 5.14 26.30 -16.82
CA ILE A 344 4.66 25.23 -15.95
C ILE A 344 3.15 25.21 -16.08
N GLU A 345 2.61 24.15 -16.68
CA GLU A 345 1.18 23.90 -16.77
C GLU A 345 0.74 23.16 -15.48
N LEU A 346 -0.46 23.45 -14.96
CA LEU A 346 -1.01 22.77 -13.78
C LEU A 346 -2.49 22.44 -14.03
N GLN A 347 -2.91 21.25 -13.62
CA GLN A 347 -4.29 20.77 -13.74
C GLN A 347 -4.66 19.93 -12.51
N VAL A 348 -5.79 20.23 -11.89
CA VAL A 348 -6.36 19.37 -10.84
C VAL A 348 -7.11 18.22 -11.49
N THR A 349 -6.95 17.00 -10.99
CA THR A 349 -7.76 15.83 -11.32
C THR A 349 -8.43 15.30 -10.05
N ALA A 350 -9.73 15.03 -10.12
CA ALA A 350 -10.49 14.28 -9.13
C ALA A 350 -10.82 12.89 -9.71
N SER A 351 -10.30 11.85 -9.06
CA SER A 351 -10.55 10.45 -9.39
C SER A 351 -11.44 9.83 -8.30
N ASN A 352 -12.68 9.50 -8.65
CA ASN A 352 -13.68 8.89 -7.79
C ASN A 352 -13.80 7.37 -8.04
N ASP A 353 -14.86 6.73 -7.53
CA ASP A 353 -15.07 5.28 -7.61
C ASP A 353 -15.06 4.77 -9.07
N GLY A 354 -14.14 3.86 -9.38
CA GLY A 354 -13.94 3.26 -10.69
C GLY A 354 -13.12 4.10 -11.68
N ASP A 355 -12.62 5.28 -11.28
CA ASP A 355 -11.77 6.12 -12.13
C ASP A 355 -10.36 5.56 -12.24
N TYR A 356 -9.71 5.76 -13.39
CA TYR A 356 -8.36 5.29 -13.71
C TYR A 356 -7.74 6.11 -14.84
N PHE A 357 -6.44 5.99 -15.05
CA PHE A 357 -5.77 6.48 -16.25
C PHE A 357 -4.78 5.43 -16.73
N ARG A 358 -5.05 4.81 -17.88
CA ARG A 358 -4.19 3.74 -18.42
C ARG A 358 -2.79 4.24 -18.77
N MET A 359 -1.90 3.28 -18.98
CA MET A 359 -0.53 3.52 -19.42
C MET A 359 -0.46 4.52 -20.57
N HIS A 360 0.28 5.60 -20.35
CA HIS A 360 0.51 6.66 -21.32
C HIS A 360 1.84 7.37 -21.02
N ARG A 361 2.22 8.29 -21.91
CA ARG A 361 3.32 9.24 -21.70
C ARG A 361 2.74 10.64 -21.80
N ASP A 362 3.36 11.57 -21.09
CA ASP A 362 2.97 12.98 -21.17
C ASP A 362 3.54 13.70 -22.40
N THR A 363 4.59 13.11 -22.98
CA THR A 363 5.22 13.56 -24.23
C THR A 363 5.59 12.36 -25.09
N ASP A 364 5.50 12.54 -26.41
CA ASP A 364 6.07 11.64 -27.41
C ASP A 364 7.47 12.08 -27.89
N GLY A 365 8.02 13.14 -27.28
CA GLY A 365 9.30 13.75 -27.62
C GLY A 365 9.20 14.87 -28.66
N SER A 366 8.01 15.18 -29.17
CA SER A 366 7.80 16.26 -30.14
C SER A 366 7.50 17.62 -29.48
N ASP A 367 7.18 17.64 -28.19
CA ASP A 367 6.86 18.85 -27.43
C ASP A 367 8.03 19.36 -26.57
N THR A 368 7.73 20.29 -25.65
CA THR A 368 8.70 20.89 -24.75
C THR A 368 8.63 20.36 -23.32
N ARG A 369 7.81 19.34 -23.02
CA ARG A 369 7.64 18.80 -21.66
C ARG A 369 8.84 17.95 -21.28
N GLU A 370 9.57 18.37 -20.24
CA GLU A 370 10.76 17.66 -19.78
C GLU A 370 10.46 16.81 -18.54
N LEU A 371 9.73 17.39 -17.58
CA LEU A 371 9.36 16.72 -16.33
C LEU A 371 7.85 16.78 -16.10
N THR A 372 7.33 15.70 -15.54
CA THR A 372 5.99 15.63 -14.98
C THR A 372 6.06 15.78 -13.47
N PHE A 373 5.13 16.56 -12.94
CA PHE A 373 4.89 16.77 -11.52
C PHE A 373 3.51 16.23 -11.17
N VAL A 374 3.39 15.49 -10.07
CA VAL A 374 2.10 15.04 -9.53
C VAL A 374 2.08 15.31 -8.03
N TYR A 375 1.19 16.17 -7.57
CA TYR A 375 0.92 16.37 -6.15
C TYR A 375 -0.36 15.69 -5.73
N LEU A 376 -0.29 14.82 -4.73
CA LEU A 376 -1.40 14.01 -4.25
C LEU A 376 -1.97 14.58 -2.95
N PHE A 377 -3.29 14.70 -2.88
CA PHE A 377 -4.00 15.19 -1.71
C PHE A 377 -5.40 14.60 -1.61
N SER A 378 -5.94 14.59 -0.39
CA SER A 378 -7.27 14.06 -0.11
C SER A 378 -7.81 14.56 1.21
N ARG A 379 -9.11 14.33 1.44
CA ARG A 379 -9.69 14.45 2.77
C ARG A 379 -9.02 13.46 3.72
N GLU A 380 -8.73 13.91 4.93
CA GLU A 380 -8.21 13.07 6.01
C GLU A 380 -9.30 12.81 7.08
N PRO A 381 -9.48 11.56 7.55
CA PRO A 381 -8.78 10.36 7.09
C PRO A 381 -9.20 9.96 5.67
N ARG A 382 -8.24 9.46 4.89
CA ARG A 382 -8.47 8.95 3.51
C ARG A 382 -9.69 8.02 3.45
N LYS A 383 -10.58 8.24 2.46
CA LYS A 383 -11.83 7.49 2.24
C LYS A 383 -11.88 6.72 0.92
N PHE A 384 -10.72 6.52 0.30
CA PHE A 384 -10.56 5.73 -0.91
C PHE A 384 -9.44 4.71 -0.76
N ALA A 385 -9.46 3.69 -1.63
CA ALA A 385 -8.40 2.70 -1.81
C ALA A 385 -8.02 2.60 -3.30
N GLY A 386 -6.88 1.97 -3.61
CA GLY A 386 -6.32 1.97 -4.96
C GLY A 386 -5.85 3.36 -5.40
N GLY A 387 -5.70 3.57 -6.71
CA GLY A 387 -5.23 4.84 -7.26
C GLY A 387 -3.72 5.04 -7.23
N GLU A 388 -2.96 3.96 -7.11
CA GLU A 388 -1.51 3.97 -7.20
C GLU A 388 -1.06 4.57 -8.53
N LEU A 389 -0.01 5.39 -8.49
CA LEU A 389 0.68 5.87 -9.67
C LEU A 389 1.85 4.93 -9.95
N ARG A 390 1.80 4.18 -11.05
CA ARG A 390 2.96 3.40 -11.49
C ARG A 390 3.71 4.19 -12.55
N VAL A 391 5.02 4.33 -12.38
CA VAL A 391 5.93 5.00 -13.32
C VAL A 391 6.95 3.98 -13.81
N PHE A 392 7.11 3.87 -15.11
CA PHE A 392 8.02 2.96 -15.80
C PHE A 392 9.10 3.79 -16.49
N GLU A 393 10.36 3.47 -16.22
CA GLU A 393 11.45 4.16 -16.86
C GLU A 393 11.42 3.93 -18.37
N THR A 394 11.64 5.02 -19.10
CA THR A 394 11.66 5.00 -20.56
C THR A 394 12.93 5.72 -21.03
N ASP A 395 13.77 4.97 -21.72
CA ASP A 395 15.02 5.43 -22.29
C ASP A 395 14.83 5.94 -23.72
N VAL A 396 15.77 6.77 -24.17
CA VAL A 396 15.83 7.21 -25.57
C VAL A 396 17.04 6.54 -26.23
N VAL A 397 16.77 5.52 -27.04
CA VAL A 397 17.78 4.78 -27.80
C VAL A 397 17.60 5.11 -29.27
N GLU A 398 18.63 5.70 -29.90
CA GLU A 398 18.60 6.12 -31.32
C GLU A 398 17.39 7.01 -31.67
N GLY A 399 17.01 7.91 -30.75
CA GLY A 399 15.87 8.81 -30.93
C GLY A 399 14.50 8.13 -30.79
N ARG A 400 14.46 6.87 -30.35
CA ARG A 400 13.23 6.14 -30.06
C ARG A 400 13.09 5.92 -28.56
N MET A 401 11.88 6.11 -28.05
CA MET A 401 11.54 5.82 -26.67
C MET A 401 11.34 4.32 -26.47
N VAL A 402 12.14 3.71 -25.60
CA VAL A 402 12.15 2.28 -25.30
C VAL A 402 11.85 2.09 -23.81
N PRO A 403 10.78 1.37 -23.44
CA PRO A 403 10.52 1.04 -22.04
C PRO A 403 11.63 0.15 -21.47
N THR A 404 12.02 0.40 -20.23
CA THR A 404 12.92 -0.50 -19.49
C THR A 404 12.10 -1.45 -18.60
N ASP A 405 12.79 -2.34 -17.87
CA ASP A 405 12.19 -3.20 -16.85
C ASP A 405 12.09 -2.52 -15.48
N ARG A 406 12.56 -1.27 -15.36
CA ARG A 406 12.54 -0.51 -14.10
C ARG A 406 11.23 0.23 -13.96
N SER A 407 10.58 0.03 -12.82
CA SER A 407 9.35 0.74 -12.47
C SER A 407 9.31 1.10 -10.99
N GLN A 408 8.43 2.04 -10.65
CA GLN A 408 8.18 2.49 -9.30
C GLN A 408 6.68 2.70 -9.11
N THR A 409 6.12 2.09 -8.09
CA THR A 409 4.72 2.28 -7.70
C THR A 409 4.65 3.26 -6.54
N ILE A 410 3.89 4.35 -6.72
CA ILE A 410 3.70 5.40 -5.70
C ILE A 410 2.28 5.31 -5.17
N MET A 411 2.18 5.04 -3.86
CA MET A 411 0.89 5.06 -3.15
C MET A 411 0.35 6.49 -3.05
N PRO A 412 -0.96 6.72 -3.28
CA PRO A 412 -1.58 8.04 -3.25
C PRO A 412 -1.76 8.54 -1.82
N ARG A 413 -0.66 9.02 -1.24
CA ARG A 413 -0.57 9.61 0.11
C ARG A 413 -0.81 11.11 0.01
N ALA A 414 -1.48 11.68 1.00
CA ALA A 414 -1.73 13.11 1.01
C ALA A 414 -0.43 13.88 1.28
N ASN A 415 -0.31 15.05 0.66
CA ASN A 415 0.86 15.92 0.76
C ASN A 415 2.15 15.34 0.15
N LEU A 416 1.99 14.54 -0.89
CA LEU A 416 3.07 13.88 -1.60
C LEU A 416 3.26 14.53 -2.97
N ALA A 417 4.45 15.06 -3.26
CA ALA A 417 4.84 15.48 -4.60
C ALA A 417 5.70 14.39 -5.25
N VAL A 418 5.45 14.13 -6.52
CA VAL A 418 6.16 13.15 -7.33
C VAL A 418 6.67 13.85 -8.59
N TYR A 419 7.95 13.66 -8.91
CA TYR A 419 8.59 14.19 -10.10
C TYR A 419 9.18 13.03 -10.90
N PHE A 420 8.98 13.02 -12.21
CA PHE A 420 9.61 12.05 -13.10
C PHE A 420 9.78 12.64 -14.50
N PRO A 421 10.71 12.13 -15.32
CA PRO A 421 10.84 12.60 -16.69
C PRO A 421 9.55 12.35 -17.49
N ALA A 422 9.07 13.36 -18.22
CA ALA A 422 7.76 13.32 -18.91
C ALA A 422 7.65 12.19 -19.96
N ARG A 423 8.79 11.70 -20.44
CA ARG A 423 8.90 10.56 -21.36
C ARG A 423 8.57 9.21 -20.72
N HIS A 424 8.61 9.12 -19.39
CA HIS A 424 8.33 7.87 -18.67
C HIS A 424 6.87 7.47 -18.86
N GLU A 425 6.67 6.19 -19.18
CA GLU A 425 5.34 5.61 -19.21
C GLU A 425 4.78 5.55 -17.79
N HIS A 426 3.50 5.88 -17.64
CA HIS A 426 2.87 5.81 -16.33
C HIS A 426 1.37 5.58 -16.42
N GLU A 427 0.81 5.05 -15.35
CA GLU A 427 -0.62 4.79 -15.19
C GLU A 427 -1.10 5.10 -13.77
N VAL A 428 -2.39 5.43 -13.66
CA VAL A 428 -3.11 5.51 -12.39
C VAL A 428 -4.06 4.32 -12.31
N LEU A 429 -3.85 3.47 -11.31
CA LEU A 429 -4.69 2.30 -11.09
C LEU A 429 -6.12 2.67 -10.68
N PRO A 430 -7.08 1.73 -10.83
CA PRO A 430 -8.46 1.99 -10.45
C PRO A 430 -8.60 2.46 -9.00
N VAL A 431 -9.34 3.56 -8.81
CA VAL A 431 -9.68 4.10 -7.50
C VAL A 431 -11.00 3.49 -7.02
N ARG A 432 -11.09 3.15 -5.74
CA ARG A 432 -12.34 2.72 -5.09
C ARG A 432 -12.73 3.73 -4.02
N VAL A 433 -13.90 4.33 -4.16
CA VAL A 433 -14.48 5.29 -3.20
C VAL A 433 -15.86 4.77 -2.77
N PRO A 434 -15.96 4.00 -1.66
CA PRO A 434 -17.21 3.35 -1.29
C PRO A 434 -18.40 4.31 -1.12
N SER A 435 -18.14 5.54 -0.65
CA SER A 435 -19.16 6.57 -0.45
C SER A 435 -19.65 7.20 -1.77
N LYS A 436 -18.83 7.12 -2.82
CA LYS A 436 -18.99 7.82 -4.12
C LYS A 436 -19.17 9.33 -4.00
N GLN A 437 -18.87 9.90 -2.83
CA GLN A 437 -18.95 11.34 -2.61
C GLN A 437 -17.73 12.01 -3.23
N PHE A 438 -17.91 13.22 -3.77
CA PHE A 438 -16.83 13.94 -4.43
C PHE A 438 -15.69 14.28 -3.46
N ASP A 439 -16.03 14.66 -2.22
CA ASP A 439 -15.09 15.03 -1.16
C ASP A 439 -14.20 13.87 -0.69
N ASP A 440 -14.59 12.63 -1.02
CA ASP A 440 -13.84 11.41 -0.75
C ASP A 440 -12.95 10.95 -1.91
N SER A 441 -12.91 11.70 -3.02
CA SER A 441 -12.08 11.37 -4.18
C SER A 441 -10.59 11.38 -3.84
N ARG A 442 -9.82 10.65 -4.67
CA ARG A 442 -8.39 10.86 -4.81
C ARG A 442 -8.17 12.12 -5.65
N PHE A 443 -7.56 13.15 -5.07
CA PHE A 443 -7.21 14.36 -5.83
C PHE A 443 -5.73 14.36 -6.18
N SER A 444 -5.43 14.88 -7.37
CA SER A 444 -4.06 15.20 -7.77
C SER A 444 -3.98 16.55 -8.46
N ILE A 445 -2.86 17.26 -8.32
CA ILE A 445 -2.45 18.32 -9.23
C ILE A 445 -1.36 17.74 -10.11
N THR A 446 -1.67 17.53 -11.38
CA THR A 446 -0.68 17.16 -12.39
C THR A 446 -0.12 18.45 -12.99
N GLY A 447 1.20 18.50 -13.17
CA GLY A 447 1.87 19.61 -13.82
C GLY A 447 2.89 19.14 -14.84
N TRP A 448 3.04 19.92 -15.90
CA TRP A 448 4.05 19.68 -16.93
C TRP A 448 5.04 20.84 -16.93
N ILE A 449 6.33 20.53 -16.77
CA ILE A 449 7.41 21.50 -16.69
C ILE A 449 8.12 21.52 -18.04
N HIS A 450 8.04 22.66 -18.72
CA HIS A 450 8.53 22.80 -20.07
C HIS A 450 9.95 23.34 -20.09
N ARG A 451 10.73 22.95 -21.11
CA ARG A 451 11.90 23.72 -21.55
C ARG A 451 11.49 24.88 -22.46
N ARG A 452 12.35 25.88 -22.54
CA ARG A 452 12.22 27.00 -23.49
C ARG A 452 12.48 26.61 -24.94
#